data_AF-A0A8H4XWB9-F1
#
_entry.id   AF-A0A8H4XWB9-F1
#
_cell.length_a   1.000
_cell.length_b   1.000
_cell.length_c   1.000
_cell.angle_alpha   90.00
_cell.angle_beta   90.00
_cell.angle_gamma   90.00
#
_symmetry.space_group_name_H-M   'P 1'
#
loop_
_entity.id
_entity.type
_entity.pdbx_description
1 polymer ?
#
loop_
_entity_poly.entity_id
_entity_poly.type
_entity_poly.pdbx_seq_one_letter_code
_entity_poly.pdbx_strand_id
1 'polypeptide(L)'
;MVIRFGRSQHLLHFLGALNWASPQQRQLLLSALVANNDPDAPNYLFASKTRVKNPMADRKSVNELERLLQEAIQRAEDAERKRQQERQRADKERQRADASEEATRPTTIEEYITACHTSVFSRCTIETDPELSSRGPITNPRNKWCPKNLRPWTDFILEQRLTFGILGDTFPIDSRVFENRAFLVGLGDRVSQRRIADEKSLEYFLHNSVEDPVRVIIQQLREVETVTAAFEIGQGIVFENHPHALSDTAEEVIERETLATPQTPDHGRDLNQLRPDQICVTRSNNEPSAPRTIAYISEYKSPCKLTVQHLRIGLRPMDIYKEVVNRKTIPTSVDPDARFRYHAERLTASAITQTYHYMIESGLEYGNLTIGEATVFLKIDWNEPETLLYHLAEPKYEVSAHPDSFYICTAVGQYLAFTLMALGLPGEQHEHGQEERQSAMNNLKTWAEDFETTLRSIPENQRSAPSEHSPDYQPTTYSEFERSPYLLRRRRRRAAEPQIDQMPSRRDDRREPSDDEST
;
A
#
# COMPACT_ATOMS: atom_id res chain seq x y z
N MET A 1 -45.76 2.82 -28.06
CA MET A 1 -45.26 3.07 -26.70
C MET A 1 -46.21 2.38 -25.74
N VAL A 2 -45.68 1.41 -25.01
CA VAL A 2 -46.36 0.35 -24.24
C VAL A 2 -46.89 0.88 -22.92
N ILE A 3 -48.08 0.47 -22.46
CA ILE A 3 -48.29 0.09 -21.05
C ILE A 3 -49.28 -1.09 -20.98
N ARG A 4 -48.74 -2.30 -20.73
CA ARG A 4 -49.52 -3.46 -20.25
C ARG A 4 -49.85 -3.22 -18.77
N PHE A 5 -51.12 -3.05 -18.42
CA PHE A 5 -51.56 -3.06 -17.03
C PHE A 5 -51.74 -4.50 -16.54
N GLY A 6 -51.10 -4.82 -15.41
CA GLY A 6 -51.03 -6.16 -14.84
C GLY A 6 -52.34 -6.62 -14.21
N ARG A 7 -52.62 -7.94 -14.35
CA ARG A 7 -53.83 -8.66 -13.87
C ARG A 7 -54.16 -8.49 -12.37
N SER A 8 -53.26 -7.95 -11.53
CA SER A 8 -53.48 -7.84 -10.08
C SER A 8 -54.37 -6.65 -9.65
N GLN A 9 -54.44 -5.56 -10.41
CA GLN A 9 -55.28 -4.41 -10.02
C GLN A 9 -56.79 -4.69 -10.21
N HIS A 10 -57.16 -5.50 -11.20
CA HIS A 10 -58.55 -5.89 -11.42
C HIS A 10 -59.11 -6.80 -10.32
N LEU A 11 -58.28 -7.66 -9.72
CA LEU A 11 -58.68 -8.54 -8.62
C LEU A 11 -58.95 -7.76 -7.31
N LEU A 12 -58.13 -6.75 -7.01
CA LEU A 12 -58.32 -5.91 -5.81
C LEU A 12 -59.58 -5.04 -5.90
N HIS A 13 -59.88 -4.48 -7.08
CA HIS A 13 -61.14 -3.75 -7.31
C HIS A 13 -62.38 -4.67 -7.27
N PHE A 14 -62.26 -5.92 -7.76
CA PHE A 14 -63.33 -6.91 -7.68
C PHE A 14 -63.61 -7.38 -6.24
N LEU A 15 -62.55 -7.56 -5.44
CA LEU A 15 -62.66 -7.94 -4.02
C LEU A 15 -63.30 -6.82 -3.17
N GLY A 16 -63.01 -5.55 -3.48
CA GLY A 16 -63.66 -4.41 -2.85
C GLY A 16 -65.17 -4.31 -3.13
N ALA A 17 -65.60 -4.67 -4.34
CA ALA A 17 -67.00 -4.65 -4.76
C ALA A 17 -67.84 -5.78 -4.13
N LEU A 18 -67.22 -6.94 -3.84
CA LEU A 18 -67.89 -8.07 -3.19
C LEU A 18 -68.33 -7.74 -1.76
N ASN A 19 -67.58 -6.91 -1.03
CA ASN A 19 -67.89 -6.56 0.37
C ASN A 19 -69.20 -5.76 0.54
N TRP A 20 -69.65 -5.03 -0.48
CA TRP A 20 -70.88 -4.20 -0.43
C TRP A 20 -72.05 -4.74 -1.27
N ALA A 21 -71.84 -5.85 -1.97
CA ALA A 21 -72.83 -6.45 -2.86
C ALA A 21 -73.81 -7.38 -2.12
N SER A 22 -75.10 -7.32 -2.52
CA SER A 22 -76.12 -8.26 -2.03
C SER A 22 -75.82 -9.70 -2.47
N PRO A 23 -76.34 -10.74 -1.79
CA PRO A 23 -76.05 -12.13 -2.13
C PRO A 23 -76.28 -12.49 -3.61
N GLN A 24 -77.31 -11.90 -4.24
CA GLN A 24 -77.62 -12.09 -5.66
C GLN A 24 -76.61 -11.38 -6.58
N GLN A 25 -76.11 -10.21 -6.18
CA GLN A 25 -75.07 -9.48 -6.92
C GLN A 25 -73.70 -10.17 -6.83
N ARG A 26 -73.39 -10.78 -5.68
CA ARG A 26 -72.18 -11.62 -5.52
C ARG A 26 -72.23 -12.82 -6.45
N GLN A 27 -73.38 -13.49 -6.55
CA GLN A 27 -73.58 -14.64 -7.44
C GLN A 27 -73.38 -14.29 -8.92
N LEU A 28 -73.85 -13.12 -9.35
CA LEU A 28 -73.63 -12.60 -10.71
C LEU A 28 -72.15 -12.26 -10.96
N LEU A 29 -71.48 -11.59 -10.03
CA LEU A 29 -70.05 -11.24 -10.15
C LEU A 29 -69.14 -12.48 -10.17
N LEU A 30 -69.46 -13.50 -9.38
CA LEU A 30 -68.74 -14.78 -9.34
C LEU A 30 -68.96 -15.59 -10.63
N SER A 31 -70.16 -15.58 -11.19
CA SER A 31 -70.44 -16.23 -12.48
C SER A 31 -69.71 -15.55 -13.65
N ALA A 32 -69.53 -14.23 -13.61
CA ALA A 32 -68.76 -13.48 -14.59
C ALA A 32 -67.24 -13.73 -14.51
N LEU A 33 -66.72 -14.06 -13.31
CA LEU A 33 -65.30 -14.39 -13.12
C LEU A 33 -64.95 -15.77 -13.68
N VAL A 34 -65.88 -16.73 -13.61
CA VAL A 34 -65.72 -18.09 -14.17
C VAL A 34 -65.80 -18.07 -15.71
N ALA A 35 -66.63 -17.20 -16.29
CA ALA A 35 -66.77 -17.09 -17.75
C ALA A 35 -65.54 -16.49 -18.46
N ASN A 36 -64.68 -15.74 -17.74
CA ASN A 36 -63.51 -15.06 -18.32
C ASN A 36 -62.24 -15.93 -18.40
N ASN A 37 -62.32 -17.24 -18.12
CA ASN A 37 -61.18 -18.16 -18.15
C ASN A 37 -61.23 -19.23 -19.25
N ASP A 38 -62.15 -19.13 -20.23
CA ASP A 38 -62.22 -20.07 -21.35
C ASP A 38 -62.32 -19.32 -22.70
N PRO A 39 -61.36 -19.46 -23.65
CA PRO A 39 -61.36 -18.70 -24.89
C PRO A 39 -62.43 -19.12 -25.93
N ASP A 40 -63.13 -20.24 -25.75
CA ASP A 40 -63.92 -20.88 -26.83
C ASP A 40 -65.40 -21.22 -26.50
N ALA A 41 -66.04 -20.55 -25.53
CA ALA A 41 -67.45 -20.84 -25.21
C ALA A 41 -68.47 -20.01 -26.04
N PRO A 42 -69.46 -20.63 -26.74
CA PRO A 42 -70.41 -19.91 -27.58
C PRO A 42 -71.56 -19.26 -26.78
N ASN A 43 -71.90 -18.03 -27.18
CA ASN A 43 -73.05 -17.24 -26.70
C ASN A 43 -74.38 -18.00 -26.87
N TYR A 44 -75.03 -18.35 -25.76
CA TYR A 44 -76.46 -18.65 -25.75
C TYR A 44 -77.16 -17.85 -24.65
N LEU A 45 -77.92 -16.83 -25.07
CA LEU A 45 -79.03 -16.29 -24.30
C LEU A 45 -80.11 -17.37 -24.18
N PHE A 46 -80.49 -17.73 -22.96
CA PHE A 46 -81.78 -18.38 -22.72
C PHE A 46 -82.50 -17.75 -21.53
N ALA A 47 -83.63 -17.12 -21.83
CA ALA A 47 -84.65 -16.77 -20.87
C ALA A 47 -85.29 -18.06 -20.32
N SER A 48 -85.31 -18.25 -19.01
CA SER A 48 -86.25 -19.19 -18.39
C SER A 48 -86.65 -18.75 -16.98
N LYS A 49 -87.96 -18.50 -16.82
CA LYS A 49 -88.64 -18.46 -15.52
C LYS A 49 -88.37 -19.78 -14.80
N THR A 50 -87.69 -19.73 -13.66
CA THR A 50 -87.62 -20.87 -12.72
C THR A 50 -87.90 -20.42 -11.29
N ARG A 51 -89.15 -20.68 -10.89
CA ARG A 51 -89.59 -21.25 -9.60
C ARG A 51 -88.53 -21.24 -8.48
N VAL A 52 -88.80 -20.44 -7.46
CA VAL A 52 -88.11 -20.42 -6.16
C VAL A 52 -87.90 -21.86 -5.66
N LYS A 53 -86.65 -22.34 -5.72
CA LYS A 53 -86.21 -23.58 -5.06
C LYS A 53 -85.21 -23.20 -3.96
N ASN A 54 -85.70 -23.31 -2.73
CA ASN A 54 -84.99 -23.62 -1.49
C ASN A 54 -83.80 -22.70 -1.07
N PRO A 55 -84.01 -21.68 -0.21
CA PRO A 55 -82.95 -20.76 0.25
C PRO A 55 -81.85 -21.39 1.13
N MET A 56 -82.00 -22.65 1.55
CA MET A 56 -80.95 -23.37 2.30
C MET A 56 -79.88 -24.01 1.41
N ALA A 57 -80.20 -24.34 0.16
CA ALA A 57 -79.23 -24.92 -0.78
C ALA A 57 -78.22 -23.87 -1.27
N ASP A 58 -78.67 -22.62 -1.39
CA ASP A 58 -77.87 -21.48 -1.84
C ASP A 58 -76.91 -20.94 -0.75
N ARG A 59 -77.28 -21.09 0.54
CA ARG A 59 -76.38 -20.76 1.65
C ARG A 59 -75.22 -21.75 1.80
N LYS A 60 -75.44 -23.04 1.51
CA LYS A 60 -74.38 -24.05 1.52
C LYS A 60 -73.38 -23.85 0.37
N SER A 61 -73.86 -23.44 -0.81
CA SER A 61 -72.98 -23.16 -1.95
C SER A 61 -72.13 -21.90 -1.72
N VAL A 62 -72.69 -20.87 -1.10
CA VAL A 62 -71.97 -19.63 -0.75
C VAL A 62 -70.88 -19.90 0.30
N ASN A 63 -71.18 -20.64 1.37
CA ASN A 63 -70.20 -20.98 2.41
C ASN A 63 -69.03 -21.83 1.86
N GLU A 64 -69.32 -22.75 0.92
CA GLU A 64 -68.28 -23.56 0.28
C GLU A 64 -67.40 -22.71 -0.66
N LEU A 65 -67.99 -21.73 -1.36
CA LEU A 65 -67.24 -20.78 -2.18
C LEU A 65 -66.35 -19.87 -1.33
N GLU A 66 -66.85 -19.40 -0.17
CA GLU A 66 -66.06 -18.60 0.77
C GLU A 66 -64.88 -19.40 1.32
N ARG A 67 -65.07 -20.69 1.64
CA ARG A 67 -63.99 -21.59 2.05
C ARG A 67 -62.92 -21.73 0.95
N LEU A 68 -63.35 -21.98 -0.29
CA LEU A 68 -62.43 -22.12 -1.43
C LEU A 68 -61.66 -20.82 -1.71
N LEU A 69 -62.30 -19.66 -1.56
CA LEU A 69 -61.65 -18.35 -1.71
C LEU A 69 -60.60 -18.13 -0.62
N GLN A 70 -60.93 -18.44 0.64
CA GLN A 70 -60.00 -18.33 1.77
C GLN A 70 -58.78 -19.24 1.58
N GLU A 71 -59.00 -20.49 1.15
CA GLU A 71 -57.91 -21.44 0.83
C GLU A 71 -57.07 -20.99 -0.37
N ALA A 72 -57.67 -20.31 -1.35
CA ALA A 72 -56.95 -19.73 -2.48
C ALA A 72 -56.10 -18.52 -2.06
N ILE A 73 -56.63 -17.66 -1.19
CA ILE A 73 -55.89 -16.51 -0.62
C ILE A 73 -54.72 -17.02 0.22
N GLN A 74 -54.94 -17.98 1.12
CA GLN A 74 -53.87 -18.53 1.96
C GLN A 74 -52.77 -19.17 1.10
N ARG A 75 -53.14 -19.92 0.05
CA ARG A 75 -52.17 -20.49 -0.89
C ARG A 75 -51.40 -19.42 -1.65
N ALA A 76 -52.05 -18.31 -2.03
CA ALA A 76 -51.39 -17.20 -2.71
C ALA A 76 -50.42 -16.47 -1.78
N GLU A 77 -50.80 -16.21 -0.54
CA GLU A 77 -49.94 -15.60 0.49
C GLU A 77 -48.74 -16.50 0.83
N ASP A 78 -48.95 -17.80 0.97
CA ASP A 78 -47.88 -18.78 1.21
C ASP A 78 -46.93 -18.87 0.01
N ALA A 79 -47.45 -18.85 -1.21
CA ALA A 79 -46.65 -18.81 -2.43
C ALA A 79 -45.83 -17.52 -2.53
N GLU A 80 -46.42 -16.36 -2.20
CA GLU A 80 -45.70 -15.08 -2.24
C GLU A 80 -44.62 -15.01 -1.16
N ARG A 81 -44.91 -15.49 0.06
CA ARG A 81 -43.91 -15.61 1.13
C ARG A 81 -42.76 -16.54 0.75
N LYS A 82 -43.03 -17.67 0.09
CA LYS A 82 -41.98 -18.55 -0.44
C LYS A 82 -41.14 -17.85 -1.51
N ARG A 83 -41.76 -17.16 -2.48
CA ARG A 83 -41.03 -16.38 -3.50
C ARG A 83 -40.17 -15.29 -2.87
N GLN A 84 -40.66 -14.59 -1.85
CA GLN A 84 -39.91 -13.55 -1.17
C GLN A 84 -38.72 -14.13 -0.41
N GLN A 85 -38.88 -15.27 0.26
CA GLN A 85 -37.78 -15.98 0.91
C GLN A 85 -36.75 -16.49 -0.10
N GLU A 86 -37.18 -17.02 -1.24
CA GLU A 86 -36.29 -17.46 -2.33
C GLU A 86 -35.50 -16.28 -2.91
N ARG A 87 -36.16 -15.14 -3.18
CA ARG A 87 -35.47 -13.91 -3.60
C ARG A 87 -34.45 -13.45 -2.58
N GLN A 88 -34.81 -13.39 -1.31
CA GLN A 88 -33.87 -13.01 -0.25
C GLN A 88 -32.68 -13.97 -0.14
N ARG A 89 -32.89 -15.27 -0.37
CA ARG A 89 -31.80 -16.26 -0.40
C ARG A 89 -30.90 -16.06 -1.60
N ALA A 90 -31.49 -15.90 -2.79
CA ALA A 90 -30.75 -15.65 -4.04
C ALA A 90 -29.95 -14.34 -3.96
N ASP A 91 -30.53 -13.26 -3.42
CA ASP A 91 -29.85 -11.98 -3.25
C ASP A 91 -28.66 -12.09 -2.28
N LYS A 92 -28.82 -12.82 -1.15
CA LYS A 92 -27.73 -13.07 -0.20
C LYS A 92 -26.62 -13.94 -0.81
N GLU A 93 -26.99 -14.95 -1.58
CA GLU A 93 -26.03 -15.82 -2.26
C GLU A 93 -25.26 -15.05 -3.33
N ARG A 94 -25.94 -14.21 -4.10
CA ARG A 94 -25.29 -13.31 -5.07
C ARG A 94 -24.36 -12.32 -4.39
N GLN A 95 -24.79 -11.65 -3.32
CA GLN A 95 -23.92 -10.76 -2.55
C GLN A 95 -22.68 -11.47 -2.00
N ARG A 96 -22.84 -12.72 -1.53
CA ARG A 96 -21.70 -13.53 -1.07
C ARG A 96 -20.76 -13.89 -2.21
N ALA A 97 -21.30 -14.25 -3.37
CA ALA A 97 -20.51 -14.55 -4.57
C ALA A 97 -19.73 -13.31 -5.03
N ASP A 98 -20.41 -12.18 -5.19
CA ASP A 98 -19.81 -10.90 -5.60
C ASP A 98 -18.69 -10.48 -4.61
N ALA A 99 -18.92 -10.60 -3.29
CA ALA A 99 -17.91 -10.27 -2.28
C ALA A 99 -16.71 -11.24 -2.30
N SER A 100 -16.93 -12.52 -2.59
CA SER A 100 -15.87 -13.50 -2.73
C SER A 100 -15.04 -13.27 -3.99
N GLU A 101 -15.68 -12.92 -5.10
CA GLU A 101 -15.00 -12.54 -6.35
C GLU A 101 -14.16 -11.28 -6.14
N GLU A 102 -14.73 -10.25 -5.51
CA GLU A 102 -14.02 -9.02 -5.16
C GLU A 102 -12.82 -9.26 -4.23
N ALA A 103 -12.93 -10.18 -3.28
CA ALA A 103 -11.84 -10.50 -2.36
C ALA A 103 -10.70 -11.30 -3.02
N THR A 104 -11.01 -12.08 -4.05
CA THR A 104 -10.07 -13.04 -4.68
C THR A 104 -9.50 -12.55 -6.01
N ARG A 105 -10.12 -11.54 -6.64
CA ARG A 105 -9.57 -10.92 -7.84
C ARG A 105 -8.23 -10.24 -7.57
N PRO A 106 -7.31 -10.24 -8.53
CA PRO A 106 -6.07 -9.47 -8.43
C PRO A 106 -6.34 -7.98 -8.22
N THR A 107 -5.47 -7.33 -7.45
CA THR A 107 -5.60 -5.90 -7.12
C THR A 107 -4.87 -5.01 -8.12
N THR A 108 -5.31 -3.75 -8.24
CA THR A 108 -4.50 -2.70 -8.87
C THR A 108 -3.37 -2.27 -7.94
N ILE A 109 -2.39 -1.50 -8.43
CA ILE A 109 -1.27 -1.02 -7.60
C ILE A 109 -1.77 -0.24 -6.37
N GLU A 110 -2.76 0.64 -6.55
CA GLU A 110 -3.32 1.43 -5.45
C GLU A 110 -4.11 0.56 -4.46
N GLU A 111 -4.94 -0.36 -4.97
CA GLU A 111 -5.68 -1.29 -4.13
C GLU A 111 -4.73 -2.22 -3.35
N TYR A 112 -3.63 -2.64 -3.98
CA TYR A 112 -2.60 -3.49 -3.38
C TYR A 112 -1.88 -2.78 -2.23
N ILE A 113 -1.31 -1.59 -2.50
CA ILE A 113 -0.60 -0.79 -1.50
C ILE A 113 -1.54 -0.46 -0.32
N THR A 114 -2.78 -0.09 -0.62
CA THR A 114 -3.81 0.15 0.39
C THR A 114 -4.08 -1.09 1.23
N ALA A 115 -4.28 -2.25 0.58
CA ALA A 115 -4.57 -3.52 1.26
C ALA A 115 -3.37 -4.01 2.10
N CYS A 116 -2.13 -3.82 1.65
CA CYS A 116 -0.93 -4.09 2.42
C CYS A 116 -0.94 -3.29 3.72
N HIS A 117 -1.31 -2.00 3.67
CA HIS A 117 -1.42 -1.21 4.88
C HIS A 117 -2.58 -1.66 5.77
N THR A 118 -3.80 -1.73 5.24
CA THR A 118 -5.00 -1.97 6.05
C THR A 118 -5.04 -3.38 6.64
N SER A 119 -4.55 -4.38 5.90
CA SER A 119 -4.64 -5.79 6.29
C SER A 119 -3.38 -6.32 6.96
N VAL A 120 -2.19 -5.82 6.59
CA VAL A 120 -0.89 -6.38 7.07
C VAL A 120 -0.16 -5.40 7.99
N PHE A 121 0.24 -4.23 7.51
CA PHE A 121 1.06 -3.29 8.28
C PHE A 121 0.34 -2.77 9.53
N SER A 122 -0.97 -2.54 9.45
CA SER A 122 -1.80 -2.11 10.58
C SER A 122 -1.81 -3.13 11.75
N ARG A 123 -1.39 -4.38 11.49
CA ARG A 123 -1.25 -5.44 12.49
C ARG A 123 0.10 -5.41 13.22
N CYS A 124 0.91 -4.37 13.03
CA CYS A 124 2.15 -4.16 13.77
C CYS A 124 1.87 -4.12 15.28
N THR A 125 2.50 -5.03 16.03
CA THR A 125 2.43 -5.08 17.49
C THR A 125 3.82 -5.17 18.08
N ILE A 126 4.20 -4.15 18.84
CA ILE A 126 5.48 -4.08 19.55
C ILE A 126 5.33 -4.74 20.92
N GLU A 127 6.33 -5.50 21.35
CA GLU A 127 6.37 -6.03 22.71
C GLU A 127 6.65 -4.90 23.70
N THR A 128 5.77 -4.74 24.68
CA THR A 128 5.85 -3.67 25.68
C THR A 128 6.54 -4.12 26.96
N ASP A 129 6.62 -5.43 27.20
CA ASP A 129 7.29 -5.99 28.37
C ASP A 129 8.81 -6.01 28.18
N PRO A 130 9.58 -5.22 28.96
CA PRO A 130 11.03 -5.17 28.86
C PRO A 130 11.72 -6.52 29.16
N GLU A 131 11.09 -7.41 29.93
CA GLU A 131 11.65 -8.74 30.25
C GLU A 131 11.51 -9.72 29.08
N LEU A 132 10.60 -9.45 28.14
CA LEU A 132 10.38 -10.25 26.93
C LEU A 132 11.10 -9.67 25.70
N SER A 133 11.59 -8.43 25.79
CA SER A 133 12.42 -7.78 24.77
C SER A 133 13.87 -8.28 24.85
N SER A 134 14.54 -8.36 23.70
CA SER A 134 15.95 -8.75 23.69
C SER A 134 16.83 -7.70 24.41
N ARG A 135 17.65 -8.17 25.34
CA ARG A 135 18.74 -7.41 25.98
C ARG A 135 20.08 -7.57 25.23
N GLY A 136 20.03 -8.07 24.00
CA GLY A 136 21.21 -8.34 23.16
C GLY A 136 21.93 -7.03 22.79
N PRO A 137 23.27 -7.07 22.66
CA PRO A 137 24.07 -5.89 22.34
C PRO A 137 23.62 -5.31 21.00
N ILE A 138 23.43 -4.00 20.96
CA ILE A 138 23.10 -3.28 19.73
C ILE A 138 24.39 -2.89 19.03
N THR A 139 24.30 -2.68 17.72
CA THR A 139 25.40 -2.27 16.88
C THR A 139 26.16 -1.07 17.45
N ASN A 140 27.50 -1.11 17.35
CA ASN A 140 28.41 -0.17 17.99
C ASN A 140 28.89 0.90 16.98
N PRO A 141 28.62 2.20 17.20
CA PRO A 141 28.99 3.33 16.36
C PRO A 141 30.41 3.85 16.64
N ARG A 142 31.13 3.27 17.61
CA ARG A 142 32.48 3.70 17.95
C ARG A 142 33.36 3.62 16.71
N ASN A 143 34.09 4.70 16.46
CA ASN A 143 34.97 4.91 15.31
C ASN A 143 34.26 5.03 13.95
N LYS A 144 32.93 5.17 13.92
CA LYS A 144 32.19 5.45 12.69
C LYS A 144 32.23 6.94 12.33
N TRP A 145 32.22 7.26 11.04
CA TRP A 145 32.10 8.64 10.57
C TRP A 145 30.75 9.21 10.97
N CYS A 146 30.77 10.44 11.49
CA CYS A 146 29.61 11.13 12.01
C CYS A 146 29.27 12.30 11.09
N PRO A 147 28.00 12.45 10.68
CA PRO A 147 27.57 13.67 10.01
C PRO A 147 27.70 14.82 11.00
N LYS A 148 28.11 15.99 10.51
CA LYS A 148 28.20 17.19 11.33
C LYS A 148 26.84 17.85 11.42
N ASN A 149 26.22 18.15 10.27
CA ASN A 149 24.95 18.85 10.20
C ASN A 149 23.82 17.84 9.95
N LEU A 150 22.83 17.82 10.84
CA LEU A 150 21.56 17.15 10.58
C LEU A 150 20.54 18.20 10.15
N ARG A 151 19.85 18.00 9.03
CA ARG A 151 18.84 18.94 8.50
C ARG A 151 17.60 18.20 7.99
N PRO A 152 16.39 18.79 8.10
CA PRO A 152 15.20 18.23 7.46
C PRO A 152 15.38 18.18 5.94
N TRP A 153 14.95 17.07 5.33
CA TRP A 153 14.81 16.95 3.88
C TRP A 153 13.48 17.55 3.46
N THR A 154 13.48 18.87 3.25
CA THR A 154 12.26 19.65 2.98
C THR A 154 11.59 19.28 1.67
N ASP A 155 12.37 18.82 0.69
CA ASP A 155 11.87 18.49 -0.65
C ASP A 155 11.35 17.05 -0.77
N PHE A 156 11.53 16.19 0.26
CA PHE A 156 11.16 14.78 0.20
C PHE A 156 9.70 14.55 -0.23
N ILE A 157 8.75 15.33 0.30
CA ILE A 157 7.34 15.22 -0.06
C ILE A 157 7.10 15.58 -1.53
N LEU A 158 7.79 16.62 -2.03
CA LEU A 158 7.69 17.00 -3.43
C LEU A 158 8.29 15.93 -4.34
N GLU A 159 9.47 15.41 -3.99
CA GLU A 159 10.13 14.32 -4.72
C GLU A 159 9.27 13.05 -4.75
N GLN A 160 8.66 12.67 -3.61
CA GLN A 160 7.68 11.59 -3.53
C GLN A 160 6.50 11.79 -4.50
N ARG A 161 5.90 12.99 -4.52
CA ARG A 161 4.76 13.28 -5.40
C ARG A 161 5.14 13.24 -6.86
N LEU A 162 6.34 13.73 -7.21
CA LEU A 162 6.87 13.66 -8.57
C LEU A 162 7.08 12.21 -8.98
N THR A 163 7.68 11.39 -8.12
CA THR A 163 7.87 9.96 -8.37
C THR A 163 6.54 9.24 -8.60
N PHE A 164 5.53 9.47 -7.77
CA PHE A 164 4.20 8.90 -7.99
C PHE A 164 3.49 9.47 -9.22
N GLY A 165 3.75 10.73 -9.58
CA GLY A 165 3.26 11.34 -10.82
C GLY A 165 3.83 10.65 -12.06
N ILE A 166 5.16 10.47 -12.10
CA ILE A 166 5.85 9.71 -13.15
C ILE A 166 5.30 8.28 -13.22
N LEU A 167 5.15 7.62 -12.07
CA LEU A 167 4.62 6.26 -12.00
C LEU A 167 3.18 6.19 -12.54
N GLY A 168 2.31 7.14 -12.18
CA GLY A 168 0.94 7.21 -12.68
C GLY A 168 0.83 7.45 -14.19
N ASP A 169 1.81 8.15 -14.78
CA ASP A 169 1.87 8.41 -16.23
C ASP A 169 2.50 7.26 -17.02
N THR A 170 3.35 6.45 -16.40
CA THR A 170 4.14 5.41 -17.06
C THR A 170 3.60 4.00 -16.84
N PHE A 171 3.04 3.69 -15.68
CA PHE A 171 2.48 2.38 -15.36
C PHE A 171 0.97 2.33 -15.63
N PRO A 172 0.42 1.24 -16.21
CA PRO A 172 -1.02 1.09 -16.38
C PRO A 172 -1.74 0.91 -15.02
N ILE A 173 -2.19 2.00 -14.39
CA ILE A 173 -2.76 2.01 -13.04
C ILE A 173 -3.99 1.10 -12.85
N ASP A 174 -4.76 0.86 -13.92
CA ASP A 174 -5.94 -0.02 -13.91
C ASP A 174 -5.57 -1.51 -14.03
N SER A 175 -4.29 -1.83 -14.22
CA SER A 175 -3.79 -3.20 -14.35
C SER A 175 -3.93 -3.96 -13.03
N ARG A 176 -4.54 -5.15 -13.10
CA ARG A 176 -4.83 -6.01 -11.95
C ARG A 176 -3.88 -7.19 -11.94
N VAL A 177 -2.66 -6.96 -11.47
CA VAL A 177 -1.56 -7.94 -11.51
C VAL A 177 -0.99 -8.28 -10.14
N PHE A 178 -1.49 -7.65 -9.08
CA PHE A 178 -0.98 -7.84 -7.71
C PHE A 178 -1.84 -8.81 -6.90
N GLU A 179 -1.30 -9.30 -5.79
CA GLU A 179 -1.99 -10.26 -4.94
C GLU A 179 -3.36 -9.74 -4.47
N ASN A 180 -4.29 -10.69 -4.31
CA ASN A 180 -5.66 -10.36 -3.95
C ASN A 180 -5.81 -10.00 -2.46
N ARG A 181 -6.93 -9.34 -2.13
CA ARG A 181 -7.23 -8.87 -0.77
C ARG A 181 -7.34 -10.03 0.22
N ALA A 182 -7.90 -11.17 -0.19
CA ALA A 182 -8.05 -12.35 0.66
C ALA A 182 -6.70 -12.91 1.13
N PHE A 183 -5.69 -12.96 0.23
CA PHE A 183 -4.33 -13.34 0.58
C PHE A 183 -3.73 -12.40 1.61
N LEU A 184 -3.85 -11.07 1.40
CA LEU A 184 -3.28 -10.07 2.30
C LEU A 184 -3.94 -10.09 3.69
N VAL A 185 -5.23 -10.41 3.80
CA VAL A 185 -5.88 -10.64 5.10
C VAL A 185 -5.24 -11.83 5.81
N GLY A 186 -5.07 -12.96 5.13
CA GLY A 186 -4.42 -14.14 5.70
C GLY A 186 -2.95 -13.90 6.08
N LEU A 187 -2.22 -13.10 5.29
CA LEU A 187 -0.86 -12.69 5.60
C LEU A 187 -0.81 -11.81 6.85
N GLY A 188 -1.74 -10.85 6.96
CA GLY A 188 -1.87 -10.00 8.14
C GLY A 188 -2.15 -10.79 9.42
N ASP A 189 -3.04 -11.77 9.35
CA ASP A 189 -3.32 -12.66 10.48
C ASP A 189 -2.07 -13.46 10.88
N ARG A 190 -1.27 -13.94 9.92
CA ARG A 190 0.00 -14.64 10.19
C ARG A 190 1.03 -13.72 10.84
N VAL A 191 1.23 -12.52 10.30
CA VAL A 191 2.21 -11.55 10.83
C VAL A 191 1.84 -11.11 12.24
N SER A 192 0.54 -10.93 12.52
CA SER A 192 0.04 -10.53 13.84
C SER A 192 0.28 -11.54 14.97
N GLN A 193 0.66 -12.78 14.65
CA GLN A 193 0.98 -13.80 15.65
C GLN A 193 2.33 -13.58 16.32
N ARG A 194 3.19 -12.69 15.78
CA ARG A 194 4.54 -12.43 16.31
C ARG A 194 4.66 -10.97 16.70
N ARG A 195 4.87 -10.72 17.99
CA ARG A 195 5.21 -9.38 18.48
C ARG A 195 6.66 -9.04 18.16
N ILE A 196 6.91 -7.76 17.89
CA ILE A 196 8.25 -7.23 17.66
C ILE A 196 8.93 -7.02 19.01
N ALA A 197 9.83 -7.91 19.37
CA ALA A 197 10.59 -7.89 20.63
C ALA A 197 12.10 -7.67 20.41
N ASP A 198 12.56 -7.83 19.17
CA ASP A 198 13.96 -7.76 18.78
C ASP A 198 14.12 -7.45 17.29
N GLU A 199 15.36 -7.29 16.84
CA GLU A 199 15.69 -6.98 15.45
C GLU A 199 15.24 -8.09 14.47
N LYS A 200 15.24 -9.36 14.90
CA LYS A 200 14.84 -10.50 14.06
C LYS A 200 13.33 -10.59 13.85
N SER A 201 12.55 -10.31 14.89
CA SER A 201 11.09 -10.21 14.80
C SER A 201 10.67 -8.96 14.04
N LEU A 202 11.43 -7.86 14.16
CA LEU A 202 11.27 -6.68 13.32
C LEU A 202 11.56 -6.99 11.85
N GLU A 203 12.65 -7.68 11.54
CA GLU A 203 13.00 -8.12 10.19
C GLU A 203 11.90 -8.99 9.58
N TYR A 204 11.39 -9.98 10.34
CA TYR A 204 10.27 -10.79 9.89
C TYR A 204 9.03 -9.93 9.55
N PHE A 205 8.71 -8.97 10.40
CA PHE A 205 7.57 -8.06 10.17
C PHE A 205 7.78 -7.22 8.92
N LEU A 206 8.94 -6.59 8.75
CA LEU A 206 9.26 -5.70 7.63
C LEU A 206 9.32 -6.44 6.30
N HIS A 207 9.95 -7.61 6.25
CA HIS A 207 9.95 -8.46 5.06
C HIS A 207 8.53 -8.71 4.55
N ASN A 208 7.62 -9.13 5.44
CA ASN A 208 6.25 -9.50 5.04
C ASN A 208 5.31 -8.31 4.80
N SER A 209 5.54 -7.18 5.47
CA SER A 209 4.60 -6.04 5.46
C SER A 209 5.02 -4.88 4.57
N VAL A 210 6.31 -4.79 4.21
CA VAL A 210 6.87 -3.68 3.44
C VAL A 210 7.75 -4.17 2.28
N GLU A 211 8.80 -4.93 2.58
CA GLU A 211 9.86 -5.19 1.59
C GLU A 211 9.45 -6.16 0.49
N ASP A 212 8.80 -7.28 0.82
CA ASP A 212 8.25 -8.18 -0.20
C ASP A 212 7.17 -7.48 -1.05
N PRO A 213 6.20 -6.75 -0.47
CA PRO A 213 5.27 -5.96 -1.26
C PRO A 213 5.97 -4.98 -2.23
N VAL A 214 7.00 -4.25 -1.78
CA VAL A 214 7.76 -3.34 -2.66
C VAL A 214 8.50 -4.12 -3.75
N ARG A 215 9.14 -5.25 -3.40
CA ARG A 215 9.81 -6.13 -4.36
C ARG A 215 8.86 -6.65 -5.43
N VAL A 216 7.66 -7.09 -5.03
CA VAL A 216 6.61 -7.56 -5.95
C VAL A 216 6.15 -6.42 -6.86
N ILE A 217 5.98 -5.21 -6.32
CA ILE A 217 5.65 -4.03 -7.12
C ILE A 217 6.72 -3.78 -8.17
N ILE A 218 7.99 -3.65 -7.76
CA ILE A 218 9.12 -3.43 -8.68
C ILE A 218 9.20 -4.54 -9.74
N GLN A 219 8.92 -5.79 -9.36
CA GLN A 219 8.89 -6.92 -10.30
C GLN A 219 7.81 -6.77 -11.38
N GLN A 220 6.65 -6.17 -11.08
CA GLN A 220 5.65 -5.86 -12.10
C GLN A 220 6.01 -4.61 -12.89
N LEU A 221 6.62 -3.61 -12.25
CA LEU A 221 7.07 -2.38 -12.91
C LEU A 221 8.11 -2.66 -14.00
N ARG A 222 9.04 -3.61 -13.76
CA ARG A 222 10.09 -3.96 -14.72
C ARG A 222 9.56 -4.51 -16.05
N GLU A 223 8.36 -5.09 -16.05
CA GLU A 223 7.74 -5.68 -17.26
C GLU A 223 7.13 -4.60 -18.17
N VAL A 224 7.14 -3.33 -17.75
CA VAL A 224 6.55 -2.20 -18.46
C VAL A 224 7.65 -1.27 -19.00
N GLU A 225 7.80 -1.26 -20.33
CA GLU A 225 8.84 -0.49 -21.03
C GLU A 225 8.83 1.02 -20.71
N THR A 226 7.64 1.63 -20.59
CA THR A 226 7.52 3.05 -20.24
C THR A 226 8.00 3.37 -18.83
N VAL A 227 7.96 2.40 -17.92
CA VAL A 227 8.46 2.56 -16.54
C VAL A 227 9.97 2.34 -16.51
N THR A 228 10.50 1.33 -17.20
CA THR A 228 11.95 1.09 -17.28
C THR A 228 12.70 2.16 -18.07
N ALA A 229 12.01 2.90 -18.94
CA ALA A 229 12.53 4.12 -19.56
C ALA A 229 12.57 5.33 -18.60
N ALA A 230 11.74 5.31 -17.56
CA ALA A 230 11.64 6.39 -16.58
C ALA A 230 12.46 6.14 -15.31
N PHE A 231 12.71 4.88 -14.95
CA PHE A 231 13.46 4.50 -13.76
C PHE A 231 14.46 3.40 -14.06
N GLU A 232 15.64 3.47 -13.44
CA GLU A 232 16.71 2.49 -13.64
C GLU A 232 16.49 1.15 -12.90
N ILE A 233 15.36 0.49 -13.13
CA ILE A 233 14.91 -0.71 -12.40
C ILE A 233 15.81 -1.94 -12.65
N GLY A 234 16.46 -2.04 -13.82
CA GLY A 234 17.23 -3.23 -14.22
C GLY A 234 16.38 -4.51 -14.18
N GLN A 235 16.90 -5.57 -13.58
CA GLN A 235 16.20 -6.85 -13.40
C GLN A 235 15.29 -6.89 -12.16
N GLY A 236 15.21 -5.76 -11.43
CA GLY A 236 14.49 -5.62 -10.18
C GLY A 236 15.42 -5.39 -8.99
N ILE A 237 14.83 -5.40 -7.79
CA ILE A 237 15.53 -5.19 -6.53
C ILE A 237 15.52 -6.44 -5.64
N VAL A 238 16.52 -6.54 -4.76
CA VAL A 238 16.57 -7.53 -3.69
C VAL A 238 16.92 -6.81 -2.38
N PHE A 239 16.24 -7.17 -1.30
CA PHE A 239 16.60 -6.77 0.06
C PHE A 239 17.53 -7.86 0.61
N GLU A 240 18.82 -7.53 0.81
CA GLU A 240 19.86 -8.49 1.19
C GLU A 240 20.45 -8.21 2.57
N ASN A 241 20.30 -9.18 3.48
CA ASN A 241 20.76 -9.07 4.87
C ASN A 241 22.11 -9.75 5.13
N HIS A 242 22.71 -10.35 4.09
CA HIS A 242 23.91 -11.17 4.21
C HIS A 242 25.08 -10.57 3.42
N PRO A 243 26.18 -10.19 4.09
CA PRO A 243 27.38 -9.62 3.45
C PRO A 243 27.99 -10.51 2.37
N HIS A 244 27.83 -11.84 2.50
CA HIS A 244 28.37 -12.81 1.56
C HIS A 244 27.60 -12.88 0.21
N ALA A 245 26.42 -12.28 0.10
CA ALA A 245 25.63 -12.25 -1.14
C ALA A 245 26.06 -11.16 -2.14
N LEU A 246 26.92 -10.24 -1.69
CA LEU A 246 27.50 -9.15 -2.49
C LEU A 246 28.89 -9.48 -3.05
N SER A 247 29.42 -10.67 -2.75
CA SER A 247 30.76 -11.09 -3.12
C SER A 247 30.71 -12.21 -4.14
N ASP A 248 30.93 -11.90 -5.41
CA ASP A 248 31.19 -12.87 -6.49
C ASP A 248 32.44 -13.74 -6.22
N THR A 249 33.15 -13.52 -5.10
CA THR A 249 34.30 -14.36 -4.71
C THR A 249 33.92 -15.61 -3.93
N ALA A 250 32.64 -15.86 -3.63
CA ALA A 250 32.22 -17.08 -2.92
C ALA A 250 32.48 -18.38 -3.73
N GLU A 251 32.61 -18.31 -5.06
CA GLU A 251 33.01 -19.46 -5.88
C GLU A 251 34.55 -19.58 -6.04
N GLU A 252 35.31 -18.47 -6.07
CA GLU A 252 36.79 -18.52 -6.21
C GLU A 252 37.55 -18.73 -4.88
N VAL A 253 36.99 -18.33 -3.73
CA VAL A 253 37.71 -18.39 -2.44
C VAL A 253 37.82 -19.82 -1.91
N ILE A 254 36.94 -20.74 -2.34
CA ILE A 254 37.02 -22.16 -1.96
C ILE A 254 38.25 -22.84 -2.61
N GLU A 255 38.78 -22.34 -3.73
CA GLU A 255 39.99 -22.89 -4.35
C GLU A 255 41.30 -22.22 -3.90
N ARG A 256 41.26 -20.96 -3.42
CA ARG A 256 42.48 -20.20 -3.08
C ARG A 256 42.99 -20.39 -1.64
N GLU A 257 42.26 -21.07 -0.76
CA GLU A 257 42.75 -21.41 0.59
C GLU A 257 43.92 -22.42 0.61
N THR A 258 44.31 -22.99 -0.55
CA THR A 258 45.36 -24.01 -0.61
C THR A 258 46.78 -23.48 -0.87
N LEU A 259 46.99 -22.19 -1.17
CA LEU A 259 48.32 -21.67 -1.51
C LEU A 259 48.63 -20.35 -0.79
N ALA A 260 49.29 -20.47 0.36
CA ALA A 260 49.87 -19.37 1.11
C ALA A 260 50.80 -18.50 0.22
N THR A 261 50.43 -17.24 0.01
CA THR A 261 51.31 -16.21 -0.54
C THR A 261 51.36 -14.99 0.41
N PRO A 262 52.49 -14.27 0.50
CA PRO A 262 52.71 -13.25 1.53
C PRO A 262 52.02 -11.94 1.17
N GLN A 263 51.24 -11.39 2.11
CA GLN A 263 50.57 -10.09 1.95
C GLN A 263 51.49 -8.90 2.27
N THR A 264 51.48 -7.89 1.41
CA THR A 264 51.88 -6.50 1.71
C THR A 264 50.70 -5.74 2.32
N PRO A 265 50.93 -4.81 3.29
CA PRO A 265 49.85 -4.07 3.94
C PRO A 265 49.43 -2.89 3.07
N ASP A 266 48.37 -3.06 2.27
CA ASP A 266 47.70 -1.95 1.62
C ASP A 266 46.21 -1.93 1.97
N HIS A 267 45.71 -0.72 2.20
CA HIS A 267 44.49 -0.41 2.95
C HIS A 267 43.20 -0.50 2.11
N GLY A 268 42.91 -1.68 1.56
CA GLY A 268 41.57 -2.00 1.04
C GLY A 268 40.72 -2.63 2.14
N ARG A 269 39.91 -1.84 2.86
CA ARG A 269 38.96 -2.41 3.82
C ARG A 269 37.84 -3.09 3.04
N ASP A 270 37.79 -4.41 3.17
CA ASP A 270 36.93 -5.32 2.43
C ASP A 270 35.44 -5.04 2.69
N LEU A 271 34.64 -4.82 1.64
CA LEU A 271 33.17 -4.68 1.72
C LEU A 271 32.50 -5.95 2.28
N ASN A 272 33.24 -7.07 2.36
CA ASN A 272 32.86 -8.30 3.03
C ASN A 272 32.63 -8.16 4.56
N GLN A 273 32.77 -6.96 5.16
CA GLN A 273 32.57 -6.69 6.59
C GLN A 273 31.25 -5.98 6.94
N LEU A 274 30.26 -5.99 6.05
CA LEU A 274 28.90 -5.58 6.44
C LEU A 274 28.42 -6.48 7.60
N ARG A 275 27.67 -5.92 8.56
CA ARG A 275 27.19 -6.66 9.74
C ARG A 275 25.84 -7.34 9.45
N PRO A 276 25.45 -8.37 10.23
CA PRO A 276 24.16 -9.05 10.08
C PRO A 276 22.90 -8.16 10.15
N ASP A 277 23.01 -6.95 10.69
CA ASP A 277 21.89 -6.01 10.90
C ASP A 277 21.66 -5.05 9.69
N GLN A 278 22.40 -5.24 8.59
CA GLN A 278 22.38 -4.34 7.44
C GLN A 278 21.64 -4.97 6.28
N ILE A 279 20.70 -4.21 5.72
CA ILE A 279 20.02 -4.58 4.49
C ILE A 279 20.54 -3.69 3.37
N CYS A 280 21.17 -4.30 2.38
CA CYS A 280 21.45 -3.63 1.12
C CYS A 280 20.26 -3.85 0.18
N VAL A 281 19.74 -2.76 -0.38
CA VAL A 281 18.79 -2.87 -1.49
C VAL A 281 19.59 -2.86 -2.77
N THR A 282 19.78 -4.05 -3.33
CA THR A 282 20.58 -4.24 -4.54
C THR A 282 19.69 -4.21 -5.76
N ARG A 283 20.19 -3.57 -6.81
CA ARG A 283 19.67 -3.70 -8.16
C ARG A 283 20.44 -4.80 -8.87
N SER A 284 19.70 -5.71 -9.50
CA SER A 284 20.29 -6.70 -10.39
C SER A 284 20.48 -6.09 -11.79
N ASN A 285 21.72 -6.13 -12.29
CA ASN A 285 22.05 -5.60 -13.60
C ASN A 285 21.56 -6.52 -14.73
N ASN A 286 21.40 -5.95 -15.93
CA ASN A 286 20.88 -6.69 -17.09
C ASN A 286 21.86 -7.75 -17.62
N GLU A 287 23.16 -7.59 -17.32
CA GLU A 287 24.18 -8.58 -17.63
C GLU A 287 24.34 -9.56 -16.46
N PRO A 288 24.19 -10.88 -16.68
CA PRO A 288 24.25 -11.88 -15.62
C PRO A 288 25.56 -11.93 -14.82
N SER A 289 26.65 -11.38 -15.38
CA SER A 289 27.99 -11.34 -14.79
C SER A 289 28.39 -9.95 -14.29
N ALA A 290 27.51 -8.95 -14.39
CA ALA A 290 27.80 -7.62 -13.85
C ALA A 290 27.53 -7.60 -12.35
N PRO A 291 28.41 -6.99 -11.53
CA PRO A 291 28.22 -6.91 -10.10
C PRO A 291 26.91 -6.19 -9.77
N ARG A 292 26.23 -6.61 -8.71
CA ARG A 292 25.03 -5.93 -8.22
C ARG A 292 25.38 -4.51 -7.76
N THR A 293 24.55 -3.55 -8.12
CA THR A 293 24.69 -2.14 -7.71
C THR A 293 23.83 -1.90 -6.48
N ILE A 294 24.33 -1.18 -5.47
CA ILE A 294 23.55 -0.92 -4.26
C ILE A 294 22.77 0.38 -4.46
N ALA A 295 21.45 0.33 -4.36
CA ALA A 295 20.61 1.52 -4.50
C ALA A 295 20.63 2.37 -3.21
N TYR A 296 20.48 1.72 -2.06
CA TYR A 296 20.57 2.35 -0.75
C TYR A 296 20.79 1.31 0.36
N ILE A 297 21.19 1.80 1.54
CA ILE A 297 21.31 1.01 2.77
C ILE A 297 20.07 1.20 3.63
N SER A 298 19.56 0.11 4.20
CA SER A 298 18.46 0.08 5.15
C SER A 298 18.97 -0.54 6.46
N GLU A 299 18.81 0.19 7.56
CA GLU A 299 19.23 -0.24 8.90
C GLU A 299 18.01 -0.44 9.80
N TYR A 300 17.99 -1.56 10.50
CA TYR A 300 16.92 -1.88 11.43
C TYR A 300 17.33 -1.58 12.87
N LYS A 301 16.45 -0.93 13.63
CA LYS A 301 16.60 -0.80 15.08
C LYS A 301 15.34 -1.27 15.77
N SER A 302 15.50 -2.15 16.75
CA SER A 302 14.35 -2.63 17.52
C SER A 302 13.61 -1.44 18.19
N PRO A 303 12.28 -1.36 18.04
CA PRO A 303 11.47 -0.30 18.64
C PRO A 303 11.51 -0.32 20.18
N CYS A 304 11.92 -1.43 20.79
CA CYS A 304 12.12 -1.54 22.24
C CYS A 304 13.36 -0.78 22.73
N LYS A 305 14.30 -0.48 21.82
CA LYS A 305 15.58 0.19 22.09
C LYS A 305 15.58 1.64 21.58
N LEU A 306 14.95 1.88 20.44
CA LEU A 306 14.76 3.21 19.85
C LEU A 306 13.27 3.39 19.51
N THR A 307 12.54 4.13 20.35
CA THR A 307 11.10 4.36 20.20
C THR A 307 10.82 5.51 19.22
N VAL A 308 9.58 5.59 18.71
CA VAL A 308 9.14 6.73 17.90
C VAL A 308 9.26 8.07 18.64
N GLN A 309 9.10 8.07 19.97
CA GLN A 309 9.28 9.28 20.80
C GLN A 309 10.74 9.75 20.81
N HIS A 310 11.71 8.83 20.82
CA HIS A 310 13.12 9.19 20.66
C HIS A 310 13.38 9.81 19.29
N LEU A 311 12.75 9.28 18.22
CA LEU A 311 12.89 9.83 16.87
C LEU A 311 12.29 11.24 16.77
N ARG A 312 11.05 11.45 17.20
CA ARG A 312 10.37 12.77 17.16
C ARG A 312 11.17 13.88 17.84
N ILE A 313 11.77 13.57 19.00
CA ILE A 313 12.59 14.52 19.76
C ILE A 313 14.00 14.66 19.20
N GLY A 314 14.63 13.52 18.87
CA GLY A 314 16.03 13.47 18.48
C GLY A 314 16.27 13.94 17.05
N LEU A 315 15.25 13.95 16.19
CA LEU A 315 15.33 14.46 14.82
C LEU A 315 15.01 15.95 14.79
N ARG A 316 16.04 16.76 14.95
CA ARG A 316 15.97 18.22 14.79
C ARG A 316 17.20 18.75 14.03
N PRO A 317 17.10 19.95 13.42
CA PRO A 317 18.28 20.64 12.93
C PRO A 317 19.32 20.79 14.05
N MET A 318 20.55 20.30 13.84
CA MET A 318 21.62 20.38 14.84
C MET A 318 23.02 20.12 14.25
N ASP A 319 24.05 20.59 14.96
CA ASP A 319 25.42 20.08 14.84
C ASP A 319 25.58 18.86 15.76
N ILE A 320 25.51 17.64 15.22
CA ILE A 320 25.54 16.40 16.01
C ILE A 320 26.83 16.31 16.83
N TYR A 321 27.97 16.64 16.23
CA TYR A 321 29.25 16.50 16.91
C TYR A 321 29.39 17.48 18.09
N LYS A 322 28.93 18.72 17.91
CA LYS A 322 29.01 19.76 18.95
C LYS A 322 27.93 19.58 20.02
N GLU A 323 26.69 19.32 19.60
CA GLU A 323 25.51 19.34 20.48
C GLU A 323 25.21 18.00 21.14
N VAL A 324 25.67 16.89 20.55
CA VAL A 324 25.41 15.53 21.07
C VAL A 324 26.69 14.86 21.54
N VAL A 325 27.69 14.71 20.65
CA VAL A 325 28.93 13.98 20.96
C VAL A 325 29.76 14.67 22.03
N ASN A 326 29.96 15.99 21.91
CA ASN A 326 30.78 16.76 22.86
C ASN A 326 29.99 17.42 23.99
N ARG A 327 28.74 17.02 24.20
CA ARG A 327 27.91 17.59 25.25
C ARG A 327 28.41 17.15 26.62
N LYS A 328 29.05 18.06 27.35
CA LYS A 328 29.65 17.79 28.67
C LYS A 328 28.62 17.70 29.80
N THR A 329 27.46 18.32 29.64
CA THR A 329 26.45 18.47 30.70
C THR A 329 25.31 17.49 30.51
N ILE A 330 25.13 16.60 31.48
CA ILE A 330 23.98 15.70 31.58
C ILE A 330 22.91 16.40 32.44
N PRO A 331 21.69 16.63 31.93
CA PRO A 331 20.61 17.19 32.72
C PRO A 331 20.35 16.36 33.99
N THR A 332 20.18 17.04 35.12
CA THR A 332 19.89 16.40 36.41
C THR A 332 18.51 15.76 36.41
N SER A 333 18.29 14.76 37.29
CA SER A 333 16.99 14.09 37.46
C SER A 333 15.84 15.00 37.94
N VAL A 334 16.12 16.27 38.23
CA VAL A 334 15.13 17.30 38.62
C VAL A 334 14.23 17.70 37.45
N ASP A 335 14.71 17.55 36.21
CA ASP A 335 13.94 17.81 34.99
C ASP A 335 13.90 16.52 34.13
N PRO A 336 12.87 15.68 34.32
CA PRO A 336 12.71 14.43 33.58
C PRO A 336 12.60 14.65 32.07
N ASP A 337 11.97 15.74 31.61
CA ASP A 337 11.78 16.03 30.20
C ASP A 337 13.10 16.45 29.53
N ALA A 338 13.91 17.31 30.19
CA ALA A 338 15.24 17.64 29.69
C ALA A 338 16.17 16.42 29.64
N ARG A 339 16.04 15.52 30.63
CA ARG A 339 16.82 14.29 30.67
C ARG A 339 16.40 13.30 29.58
N PHE A 340 15.10 13.12 29.35
CA PHE A 340 14.60 12.32 28.24
C PHE A 340 15.07 12.89 26.90
N ARG A 341 14.97 14.21 26.68
CA ARG A 341 15.46 14.87 25.46
C ARG A 341 16.95 14.62 25.23
N TYR A 342 17.78 14.75 26.26
CA TYR A 342 19.21 14.44 26.18
C TYR A 342 19.46 12.99 25.73
N HIS A 343 18.71 12.03 26.25
CA HIS A 343 18.84 10.62 25.87
C HIS A 343 18.29 10.33 24.47
N ALA A 344 17.15 10.93 24.10
CA ALA A 344 16.56 10.84 22.77
C ALA A 344 17.51 11.38 21.69
N GLU A 345 18.09 12.57 21.88
CA GLU A 345 19.08 13.15 20.97
C GLU A 345 20.27 12.22 20.78
N ARG A 346 20.80 11.66 21.88
CA ARG A 346 21.94 10.74 21.83
C ARG A 346 21.63 9.42 21.13
N LEU A 347 20.50 8.80 21.44
CA LEU A 347 20.10 7.53 20.83
C LEU A 347 19.82 7.70 19.33
N THR A 348 19.05 8.72 18.95
CA THR A 348 18.71 9.01 17.55
C THR A 348 19.96 9.37 16.74
N ALA A 349 20.79 10.29 17.22
CA ALA A 349 22.02 10.67 16.52
C ALA A 349 22.98 9.48 16.37
N SER A 350 23.07 8.63 17.39
CA SER A 350 23.94 7.46 17.35
C SER A 350 23.44 6.39 16.37
N ALA A 351 22.13 6.20 16.23
CA ALA A 351 21.56 5.29 15.22
C ALA A 351 21.78 5.81 13.79
N ILE A 352 21.52 7.10 13.56
CA ILE A 352 21.69 7.73 12.25
C ILE A 352 23.16 7.81 11.82
N THR A 353 24.07 8.10 12.75
CA THR A 353 25.54 8.07 12.53
C THR A 353 25.98 6.73 11.97
N GLN A 354 25.36 5.64 12.45
CA GLN A 354 25.67 4.31 11.95
C GLN A 354 25.23 4.13 10.48
N THR A 355 23.99 4.47 10.14
CA THR A 355 23.51 4.36 8.76
C THR A 355 24.33 5.25 7.84
N TYR A 356 24.58 6.49 8.25
CA TYR A 356 25.41 7.46 7.55
C TYR A 356 26.83 6.96 7.27
N HIS A 357 27.47 6.33 8.26
CA HIS A 357 28.79 5.75 8.07
C HIS A 357 28.81 4.75 6.93
N TYR A 358 27.82 3.86 6.84
CA TYR A 358 27.74 2.91 5.73
C TYR A 358 27.42 3.60 4.41
N MET A 359 26.58 4.63 4.39
CA MET A 359 26.34 5.42 3.19
C MET A 359 27.63 6.06 2.65
N ILE A 360 28.45 6.68 3.51
CA ILE A 360 29.77 7.22 3.13
C ILE A 360 30.74 6.11 2.71
N GLU A 361 30.77 5.01 3.47
CA GLU A 361 31.65 3.88 3.21
C GLU A 361 31.29 3.16 1.91
N SER A 362 30.04 3.21 1.45
CA SER A 362 29.61 2.66 0.16
C SER A 362 29.52 3.69 -0.97
N GLY A 363 29.62 4.99 -0.68
CA GLY A 363 29.46 6.05 -1.68
C GLY A 363 28.02 6.31 -2.10
N LEU A 364 27.05 6.03 -1.23
CA LEU A 364 25.63 6.10 -1.54
C LEU A 364 25.03 7.44 -1.11
N GLU A 365 24.18 8.00 -1.96
CA GLU A 365 23.39 9.18 -1.66
C GLU A 365 22.24 8.88 -0.68
N TYR A 366 21.60 7.72 -0.82
CA TYR A 366 20.37 7.37 -0.12
C TYR A 366 20.56 6.28 0.94
N GLY A 367 19.81 6.39 2.04
CA GLY A 367 19.73 5.36 3.07
C GLY A 367 18.47 5.51 3.91
N ASN A 368 18.14 4.52 4.73
CA ASN A 368 17.06 4.65 5.69
C ASN A 368 17.36 3.91 7.00
N LEU A 369 16.63 4.31 8.04
CA LEU A 369 16.62 3.72 9.36
C LEU A 369 15.16 3.46 9.74
N THR A 370 14.80 2.22 10.04
CA THR A 370 13.42 1.87 10.44
C THR A 370 13.35 1.19 11.80
N ILE A 371 12.28 1.51 12.52
CA ILE A 371 11.90 0.87 13.79
C ILE A 371 10.59 0.09 13.67
N GLY A 372 10.13 -0.17 12.44
CA GLY A 372 8.88 -0.87 12.15
C GLY A 372 7.67 0.05 12.09
N GLU A 373 7.40 0.81 13.15
CA GLU A 373 6.27 1.75 13.19
C GLU A 373 6.56 3.11 12.55
N ALA A 374 7.84 3.46 12.40
CA ALA A 374 8.32 4.69 11.76
C ALA A 374 9.61 4.40 10.98
N THR A 375 9.84 5.20 9.94
CA THR A 375 11.06 5.13 9.11
C THR A 375 11.63 6.53 8.93
N VAL A 376 12.94 6.65 9.08
CA VAL A 376 13.72 7.86 8.78
C VAL A 376 14.40 7.64 7.43
N PHE A 377 13.96 8.38 6.41
CA PHE A 377 14.63 8.42 5.11
C PHE A 377 15.77 9.43 5.17
N LEU A 378 16.93 9.05 4.65
CA LEU A 378 18.18 9.79 4.74
C LEU A 378 18.73 10.06 3.35
N LYS A 379 19.31 11.25 3.18
CA LYS A 379 20.00 11.67 1.95
C LYS A 379 21.28 12.44 2.29
N ILE A 380 22.40 12.07 1.70
CA ILE A 380 23.66 12.82 1.78
C ILE A 380 23.71 13.80 0.62
N ASP A 381 23.97 15.08 0.92
CA ASP A 381 24.37 16.02 -0.14
C ASP A 381 25.87 15.84 -0.38
N TRP A 382 26.26 15.20 -1.48
CA TRP A 382 27.67 14.96 -1.78
C TRP A 382 28.47 16.23 -2.13
N ASN A 383 27.80 17.38 -2.32
CA ASN A 383 28.49 18.68 -2.37
C ASN A 383 28.89 19.16 -0.97
N GLU A 384 28.17 18.75 0.08
CA GLU A 384 28.48 19.01 1.48
C GLU A 384 28.35 17.68 2.27
N PRO A 385 29.26 16.69 2.10
CA PRO A 385 29.06 15.33 2.64
C PRO A 385 28.89 15.28 4.16
N GLU A 386 29.35 16.31 4.87
CA GLU A 386 29.18 16.50 6.30
C GLU A 386 27.73 16.86 6.72
N THR A 387 26.83 17.07 5.75
CA THR A 387 25.40 17.31 5.95
C THR A 387 24.58 16.06 5.59
N LEU A 388 23.73 15.66 6.53
CA LEU A 388 22.76 14.59 6.36
C LEU A 388 21.35 15.15 6.43
N LEU A 389 20.58 14.93 5.37
CA LEU A 389 19.18 15.27 5.27
C LEU A 389 18.32 14.11 5.83
N TYR A 390 17.24 14.43 6.53
CA TYR A 390 16.32 13.43 7.08
C TYR A 390 14.84 13.75 6.83
N HIS A 391 14.04 12.73 6.60
CA HIS A 391 12.58 12.79 6.63
C HIS A 391 12.02 11.69 7.53
N LEU A 392 11.28 12.05 8.58
CA LEU A 392 10.58 11.09 9.44
C LEU A 392 9.21 10.78 8.87
N ALA A 393 8.99 9.53 8.48
CA ALA A 393 7.70 9.02 8.03
C ALA A 393 7.03 8.18 9.12
N GLU A 394 5.76 8.47 9.40
CA GLU A 394 4.95 7.79 10.41
C GLU A 394 3.62 7.29 9.81
N PRO A 395 3.64 6.16 9.07
CA PRO A 395 2.54 5.76 8.19
C PRO A 395 1.17 5.69 8.88
N LYS A 396 1.11 5.21 10.13
CA LYS A 396 -0.15 5.12 10.89
C LYS A 396 -0.86 6.48 11.04
N TYR A 397 -0.11 7.55 11.24
CA TYR A 397 -0.65 8.88 11.47
C TYR A 397 -0.83 9.65 10.15
N GLU A 398 0.10 9.49 9.20
CA GLU A 398 0.03 10.17 7.90
C GLU A 398 -1.16 9.70 7.05
N VAL A 399 -1.48 8.40 7.03
CA VAL A 399 -2.64 7.88 6.28
C VAL A 399 -3.96 8.40 6.84
N SER A 400 -4.02 8.66 8.16
CA SER A 400 -5.20 9.22 8.82
C SER A 400 -5.37 10.71 8.49
N ALA A 401 -4.25 11.43 8.28
CA ALA A 401 -4.23 12.84 7.91
C ALA A 401 -4.55 13.06 6.42
N HIS A 402 -4.29 12.08 5.56
CA HIS A 402 -4.44 12.19 4.10
C HIS A 402 -5.30 11.07 3.49
N PRO A 403 -6.62 11.02 3.77
CA PRO A 403 -7.49 9.97 3.25
C PRO A 403 -7.57 9.95 1.72
N ASP A 404 -7.47 11.11 1.07
CA ASP A 404 -7.52 11.24 -0.40
C ASP A 404 -6.22 10.84 -1.10
N SER A 405 -5.13 10.62 -0.35
CA SER A 405 -3.83 10.18 -0.86
C SER A 405 -3.26 9.06 0.01
N PHE A 406 -4.18 8.18 0.46
CA PHE A 406 -3.92 7.15 1.45
C PHE A 406 -2.73 6.27 1.07
N TYR A 407 -2.73 5.71 -0.15
CA TYR A 407 -1.75 4.73 -0.58
C TYR A 407 -0.31 5.28 -0.58
N ILE A 408 -0.13 6.57 -0.89
CA ILE A 408 1.18 7.26 -0.92
C ILE A 408 1.77 7.37 0.49
N CYS A 409 0.93 7.58 1.49
CA CYS A 409 1.34 7.76 2.88
C CYS A 409 1.59 6.44 3.64
N THR A 410 1.26 5.30 3.03
CA THR A 410 1.50 3.98 3.64
C THR A 410 3.00 3.65 3.69
N ALA A 411 3.41 2.71 4.54
CA ALA A 411 4.79 2.23 4.58
C ALA A 411 5.27 1.72 3.21
N VAL A 412 4.44 0.92 2.53
CA VAL A 412 4.74 0.40 1.18
C VAL A 412 4.85 1.55 0.17
N GLY A 413 3.93 2.53 0.20
CA GLY A 413 3.97 3.68 -0.69
C GLY A 413 5.21 4.56 -0.49
N GLN A 414 5.56 4.82 0.77
CA GLN A 414 6.75 5.57 1.17
C GLN A 414 8.04 4.87 0.71
N TYR A 415 8.18 3.55 0.96
CA TYR A 415 9.34 2.77 0.51
C TYR A 415 9.40 2.64 -1.01
N LEU A 416 8.26 2.47 -1.69
CA LEU A 416 8.23 2.40 -3.15
C LEU A 416 8.74 3.70 -3.76
N ALA A 417 8.24 4.85 -3.31
CA ALA A 417 8.69 6.15 -3.79
C ALA A 417 10.17 6.36 -3.50
N PHE A 418 10.63 6.06 -2.28
CA PHE A 418 12.04 6.17 -1.91
C PHE A 418 12.94 5.26 -2.75
N THR A 419 12.49 4.04 -3.03
CA THR A 419 13.27 3.10 -3.86
C THR A 419 13.35 3.58 -5.31
N LEU A 420 12.25 4.07 -5.88
CA LEU A 420 12.26 4.64 -7.23
C LEU A 420 13.10 5.93 -7.31
N MET A 421 13.11 6.76 -6.25
CA MET A 421 14.01 7.91 -6.14
C MET A 421 15.48 7.47 -6.14
N ALA A 422 15.83 6.47 -5.34
CA ALA A 422 17.21 5.97 -5.25
C ALA A 422 17.69 5.24 -6.51
N LEU A 423 16.77 4.64 -7.28
CA LEU A 423 17.09 4.07 -8.60
C LEU A 423 17.28 5.16 -9.66
N GLY A 424 16.59 6.31 -9.51
CA GLY A 424 16.69 7.47 -10.39
C GLY A 424 16.43 7.19 -11.87
N LEU A 425 16.81 8.15 -12.73
CA LEU A 425 16.68 8.01 -14.18
C LEU A 425 17.77 7.09 -14.75
N PRO A 426 17.51 6.36 -15.85
CA PRO A 426 18.54 5.56 -16.50
C PRO A 426 19.79 6.37 -16.86
N GLY A 427 20.94 5.97 -16.30
CA GLY A 427 22.24 6.58 -16.55
C GLY A 427 22.62 7.70 -15.57
N GLU A 428 21.79 8.00 -14.57
CA GLU A 428 22.20 8.83 -13.43
C GLU A 428 23.11 8.00 -12.50
N GLN A 429 24.35 8.47 -12.32
CA GLN A 429 25.27 7.85 -11.36
C GLN A 429 24.90 8.28 -9.94
N HIS A 430 24.47 7.31 -9.12
CA HIS A 430 24.15 7.51 -7.71
C HIS A 430 25.19 6.92 -6.74
N GLU A 431 26.24 6.30 -7.30
CA GLU A 431 27.40 5.79 -6.55
C GLU A 431 28.62 6.69 -6.77
N HIS A 432 29.15 7.23 -5.69
CA HIS A 432 30.34 8.08 -5.70
C HIS A 432 31.63 7.25 -5.70
N GLY A 433 32.56 7.63 -6.57
CA GLY A 433 33.82 6.93 -6.74
C GLY A 433 34.72 6.93 -5.50
N GLN A 434 35.74 6.07 -5.51
CA GLN A 434 36.65 5.89 -4.38
C GLN A 434 37.35 7.20 -3.94
N GLU A 435 37.72 8.07 -4.89
CA GLU A 435 38.40 9.33 -4.59
C GLU A 435 37.49 10.32 -3.84
N GLU A 436 36.25 10.47 -4.28
CA GLU A 436 35.25 11.35 -3.63
C GLU A 436 34.91 10.85 -2.23
N ARG A 437 34.72 9.53 -2.09
CA ARG A 437 34.52 8.87 -0.80
C ARG A 437 35.69 9.12 0.15
N GLN A 438 36.93 8.91 -0.30
CA GLN A 438 38.11 9.12 0.54
C GLN A 438 38.27 10.59 0.94
N SER A 439 37.99 11.52 0.02
CA SER A 439 37.98 12.96 0.30
C SER A 439 36.95 13.31 1.38
N ALA A 440 35.72 12.79 1.27
CA ALA A 440 34.69 12.96 2.29
C ALA A 440 35.16 12.39 3.65
N MET A 441 35.61 11.13 3.69
CA MET A 441 36.06 10.46 4.91
C MET A 441 37.18 11.21 5.63
N ASN A 442 38.11 11.85 4.91
CA ASN A 442 39.21 12.61 5.49
C ASN A 442 38.74 13.88 6.22
N ASN A 443 37.59 14.44 5.82
CA ASN A 443 37.01 15.65 6.42
C ASN A 443 36.03 15.35 7.56
N LEU A 444 35.55 14.10 7.66
CA LEU A 444 34.56 13.69 8.64
C LEU A 444 35.18 13.36 9.99
N LYS A 445 34.46 13.69 11.06
CA LYS A 445 34.84 13.33 12.42
C LYS A 445 34.29 11.96 12.76
N THR A 446 34.98 11.23 13.64
CA THR A 446 34.50 9.95 14.13
C THR A 446 33.79 10.08 15.46
N TRP A 447 32.78 9.24 15.67
CA TRP A 447 32.05 9.14 16.92
C TRP A 447 32.85 8.28 17.91
N ALA A 448 33.27 8.86 19.04
CA ALA A 448 34.15 8.18 20.00
C ALA A 448 33.41 7.23 20.97
N GLU A 449 32.14 7.51 21.25
CA GLU A 449 31.34 6.77 22.23
C GLU A 449 30.64 5.56 21.60
N ASP A 450 30.16 4.63 22.42
CA ASP A 450 29.45 3.45 21.94
C ASP A 450 27.94 3.59 22.23
N PHE A 451 27.10 3.16 21.28
CA PHE A 451 25.64 3.18 21.35
C PHE A 451 25.19 2.29 22.50
N GLU A 452 25.78 1.11 22.65
CA GLU A 452 25.43 0.17 23.71
C GLU A 452 25.81 0.74 25.08
N THR A 453 26.99 1.34 25.19
CA THR A 453 27.40 2.06 26.41
C THR A 453 26.42 3.20 26.73
N THR A 454 25.97 3.96 25.72
CA THR A 454 24.96 5.00 25.89
C THR A 454 23.64 4.41 26.36
N LEU A 455 23.13 3.36 25.70
CA LEU A 455 21.86 2.73 26.06
C LEU A 455 21.89 2.12 27.46
N ARG A 456 22.95 1.40 27.82
CA ARG A 456 23.14 0.81 29.16
C ARG A 456 23.23 1.87 30.25
N SER A 457 23.73 3.06 29.93
CA SER A 457 23.78 4.18 30.88
C SER A 457 22.40 4.80 31.14
N ILE A 458 21.41 4.54 30.28
CA ILE A 458 20.04 5.05 30.41
C ILE A 458 19.23 4.03 31.21
N PRO A 459 18.77 4.37 32.43
CA PRO A 459 17.82 3.56 33.19
C PRO A 459 16.54 3.26 32.38
N GLU A 460 16.01 2.04 32.48
CA GLU A 460 14.82 1.61 31.72
C GLU A 460 13.61 2.52 31.96
N ASN A 461 13.40 2.96 33.19
CA ASN A 461 12.32 3.88 33.57
C ASN A 461 12.44 5.29 32.97
N GLN A 462 13.53 5.59 32.25
CA GLN A 462 13.80 6.87 31.59
C GLN A 462 13.89 6.75 30.07
N ARG A 463 13.63 5.57 29.52
CA ARG A 463 13.53 5.33 28.06
C ARG A 463 12.13 5.55 27.51
N SER A 464 11.15 5.80 28.38
CA SER A 464 9.78 6.15 28.02
C SER A 464 9.56 7.64 28.22
N ALA A 465 8.82 8.30 27.31
CA ALA A 465 8.51 9.71 27.48
C ALA A 465 7.73 9.95 28.80
N PRO A 466 8.06 11.00 29.57
CA PRO A 466 7.38 11.28 30.84
C PRO A 466 5.93 11.75 30.68
N SER A 467 5.57 12.33 29.52
CA SER A 467 4.24 12.88 29.25
C SER A 467 3.85 12.65 27.80
N GLU A 468 2.85 11.81 27.54
CA GLU A 468 2.31 11.59 26.19
C GLU A 468 1.56 12.80 25.62
N HIS A 469 1.27 13.81 26.45
CA HIS A 469 0.52 15.00 26.06
C HIS A 469 1.39 16.20 25.69
N SER A 470 2.73 16.11 25.79
CA SER A 470 3.59 17.20 25.35
C SER A 470 3.56 17.34 23.82
N PRO A 471 3.49 18.57 23.28
CA PRO A 471 3.51 18.82 21.84
C PRO A 471 4.77 18.25 21.16
N ASP A 472 5.89 18.18 21.89
CA ASP A 472 7.16 17.66 21.38
C ASP A 472 7.09 16.16 21.02
N TYR A 473 6.07 15.44 21.52
CA TYR A 473 5.85 14.02 21.21
C TYR A 473 4.72 13.80 20.21
N GLN A 474 4.15 14.84 19.58
CA GLN A 474 3.08 14.64 18.61
C GLN A 474 3.61 13.98 17.33
N PRO A 475 2.83 13.06 16.72
CA PRO A 475 3.19 12.48 15.43
C PRO A 475 3.33 13.53 14.34
N THR A 476 4.32 13.31 13.47
CA THR A 476 4.49 14.11 12.26
C THR A 476 3.43 13.69 11.25
N THR A 477 2.39 14.51 11.08
CA THR A 477 1.29 14.21 10.17
C THR A 477 1.50 14.82 8.79
N TYR A 478 2.31 15.88 8.69
CA TYR A 478 2.46 16.73 7.51
C TYR A 478 1.11 17.19 6.92
N SER A 479 0.10 17.42 7.77
CA SER A 479 -1.27 17.70 7.35
C SER A 479 -1.44 18.96 6.48
N GLU A 480 -0.46 19.87 6.52
CA GLU A 480 -0.46 21.10 5.71
C GLU A 480 0.12 20.89 4.31
N PHE A 481 0.74 19.75 4.05
CA PHE A 481 1.39 19.44 2.77
C PHE A 481 0.42 18.70 1.85
N GLU A 482 0.36 19.12 0.59
CA GLU A 482 -0.37 18.36 -0.43
C GLU A 482 0.35 17.04 -0.72
N ARG A 483 -0.37 15.91 -0.74
CA ARG A 483 0.18 14.55 -0.97
C ARG A 483 -0.20 13.93 -2.31
N SER A 484 -1.08 14.58 -3.07
CA SER A 484 -1.55 14.08 -4.37
C SER A 484 -0.38 13.87 -5.34
N PRO A 485 -0.38 12.82 -6.19
CA PRO A 485 0.62 12.67 -7.24
C PRO A 485 0.71 13.94 -8.08
N TYR A 486 1.94 14.35 -8.42
CA TYR A 486 2.12 15.53 -9.25
C TYR A 486 1.69 15.21 -10.69
N LEU A 487 0.69 15.94 -11.19
CA LEU A 487 0.21 15.75 -12.56
C LEU A 487 1.24 16.31 -13.55
N LEU A 488 2.04 15.44 -14.17
CA LEU A 488 2.94 15.90 -15.23
C LEU A 488 2.06 16.33 -16.42
N ARG A 489 2.38 17.49 -16.99
CA ARG A 489 1.56 18.10 -18.03
C ARG A 489 1.49 17.14 -19.22
N ARG A 490 0.34 16.45 -19.36
CA ARG A 490 0.03 15.51 -20.44
C ARG A 490 0.55 16.07 -21.77
N ARG A 491 1.59 15.47 -22.33
CA ARG A 491 1.98 15.71 -23.72
C ARG A 491 0.73 15.36 -24.51
N ARG A 492 0.06 16.35 -25.11
CA ARG A 492 -1.17 16.14 -25.91
C ARG A 492 -0.89 14.98 -26.86
N ARG A 493 -1.41 13.78 -26.55
CA ARG A 493 -1.56 12.74 -27.55
C ARG A 493 -2.37 13.41 -28.64
N ARG A 494 -1.76 13.65 -29.81
CA ARG A 494 -2.52 13.94 -31.02
C ARG A 494 -3.50 12.79 -31.13
N ALA A 495 -4.76 13.05 -30.80
CA ALA A 495 -5.83 12.16 -31.16
C ALA A 495 -5.70 11.99 -32.68
N ALA A 496 -5.42 10.77 -33.13
CA ALA A 496 -5.62 10.43 -34.52
C ALA A 496 -7.12 10.62 -34.75
N GLU A 497 -7.48 11.71 -35.43
CA GLU A 497 -8.83 11.87 -35.96
C GLU A 497 -9.12 10.66 -36.85
N PRO A 498 -10.30 10.03 -36.73
CA PRO A 498 -10.69 8.98 -37.65
C PRO A 498 -10.85 9.63 -39.02
N GLN A 499 -9.94 9.32 -39.95
CA GLN A 499 -10.11 9.69 -41.36
C GLN A 499 -11.37 8.99 -41.87
N ILE A 500 -12.43 9.77 -42.04
CA ILE A 500 -13.60 9.38 -42.82
C ILE A 500 -13.16 9.43 -44.28
N ASP A 501 -13.08 8.27 -44.91
CA ASP A 501 -12.92 8.12 -46.35
C ASP A 501 -14.03 8.91 -47.07
N GLN A 502 -13.65 10.03 -47.69
CA GLN A 502 -14.42 10.65 -48.75
C GLN A 502 -13.57 10.73 -50.01
N MET A 503 -13.78 9.74 -50.86
CA MET A 503 -13.43 9.74 -52.28
C MET A 503 -14.03 10.96 -52.99
N PRO A 504 -13.24 11.67 -53.80
CA PRO A 504 -13.78 12.40 -54.95
C PRO A 504 -13.35 11.72 -56.25
N SER A 505 -14.36 11.33 -57.01
CA SER A 505 -14.28 10.84 -58.38
C SER A 505 -13.75 11.91 -59.34
N ARG A 506 -12.74 11.52 -60.12
CA ARG A 506 -12.44 11.87 -61.53
C ARG A 506 -12.40 13.36 -61.94
N ARG A 507 -11.24 13.77 -62.49
CA ARG A 507 -11.11 14.05 -63.93
C ARG A 507 -9.66 14.08 -64.41
N ASP A 508 -9.51 13.50 -65.59
CA ASP A 508 -8.38 13.46 -66.52
C ASP A 508 -7.75 14.85 -66.76
N ASP A 509 -6.42 14.91 -66.88
CA ASP A 509 -5.77 15.32 -68.14
C ASP A 509 -4.23 15.21 -68.11
N ARG A 510 -3.76 14.35 -69.00
CA ARG A 510 -2.44 14.22 -69.65
C ARG A 510 -1.41 15.36 -69.49
N ARG A 511 -0.15 15.00 -69.18
CA ARG A 511 1.05 15.08 -70.07
C ARG A 511 2.36 14.92 -69.27
N GLU A 512 3.09 13.83 -69.52
CA GLU A 512 4.56 13.83 -69.58
C GLU A 512 4.99 14.39 -70.97
N PRO A 513 6.25 14.81 -71.25
CA PRO A 513 7.51 14.34 -70.65
C PRO A 513 8.65 15.39 -70.51
N SER A 514 9.84 14.88 -70.14
CA SER A 514 11.21 15.31 -70.54
C SER A 514 12.02 16.06 -69.47
N ASP A 515 13.11 15.38 -69.07
CA ASP A 515 14.53 15.80 -68.95
C ASP A 515 14.84 17.11 -68.20
N ASP A 516 15.87 17.24 -67.37
CA ASP A 516 17.23 16.78 -67.55
C ASP A 516 18.05 17.00 -66.24
N GLU A 517 19.10 16.20 -66.11
CA GLU A 517 20.39 16.42 -65.45
C GLU A 517 20.64 17.42 -64.29
N SER A 518 21.33 16.88 -63.28
CA SER A 518 22.58 17.38 -62.67
C SER A 518 22.57 18.71 -61.90
N THR A 519 22.68 18.65 -60.57
CA THR A 519 23.93 18.98 -59.84
C THR A 519 23.91 18.36 -58.44
#